data_AF-A0A2E7LM83-F1
#
_entry.id   AF-A0A2E7LM83-F1
#
_cell.length_a   1.000
_cell.length_b   1.000
_cell.length_c   1.000
_cell.angle_alpha   90.00
_cell.angle_beta   90.00
_cell.angle_gamma   90.00
#
_symmetry.space_group_name_H-M   'P 1'
#
loop_
_entity.id
_entity.type
_entity.pdbx_description
1 polymer ?
#
loop_
_entity_poly.entity_id
_entity_poly.type
_entity_poly.pdbx_seq_one_letter_code
_entity_poly.pdbx_strand_id
1 'polypeptide(L)'
;MEDVLALGVMDVAILCGHRNEADQMSAYHSGHSKKRWPNSIHNQLPSLAIDCAPWPIDWNDSLAFSRLAGMIDAVARVHKHSVRWGGDWDSDGESNDQSFMDIGHFELIL
;
A
#
# COMPACT_ATOMS: atom_id res chain seq x y z
N MET A 1 -9.77 -5.93 -1.92
CA MET A 1 -8.77 -7.00 -2.13
C MET A 1 -9.37 -8.28 -2.69
N GLU A 2 -10.55 -8.73 -2.25
CA GLU A 2 -11.17 -9.97 -2.80
C GLU A 2 -11.23 -9.98 -4.33
N ASP A 3 -11.74 -8.90 -4.94
CA ASP A 3 -11.80 -8.80 -6.41
C ASP A 3 -10.42 -8.70 -7.07
N VAL A 4 -9.41 -8.14 -6.39
CA VAL A 4 -8.02 -8.12 -6.88
C VAL A 4 -7.47 -9.54 -6.94
N LEU A 5 -7.73 -10.35 -5.91
CA LEU A 5 -7.33 -11.75 -5.88
C LEU A 5 -8.10 -12.59 -6.90
N ALA A 6 -9.40 -12.28 -7.09
CA ALA A 6 -10.26 -12.97 -8.04
C ALA A 6 -9.83 -12.79 -9.51
N LEU A 7 -9.01 -11.78 -9.82
CA LEU A 7 -8.39 -11.64 -11.16
C LEU A 7 -7.48 -12.82 -11.52
N GLY A 8 -6.91 -13.53 -10.54
CA GLY A 8 -6.06 -14.69 -10.78
C GLY A 8 -4.73 -14.39 -11.48
N VAL A 9 -4.26 -13.13 -11.43
CA VAL A 9 -3.03 -12.68 -12.11
C VAL A 9 -1.77 -12.99 -11.30
N MET A 10 -1.85 -12.89 -9.97
CA MET A 10 -0.77 -13.21 -9.03
C MET A 10 -1.33 -13.50 -7.63
N ASP A 11 -0.57 -14.22 -6.82
CA ASP A 11 -0.81 -14.35 -5.39
C ASP A 11 -0.35 -13.08 -4.65
N VAL A 12 -1.07 -12.67 -3.61
CA VAL A 12 -0.78 -11.46 -2.84
C VAL A 12 -0.80 -11.76 -1.35
N ALA A 13 0.24 -11.35 -0.64
CA ALA A 13 0.30 -11.40 0.82
C ALA A 13 -0.23 -10.08 1.41
N ILE A 14 -1.18 -10.15 2.35
CA ILE A 14 -1.57 -9.01 3.17
C ILE A 14 -0.66 -8.99 4.39
N LEU A 15 0.11 -7.91 4.54
CA LEU A 15 1.13 -7.78 5.58
C LEU A 15 0.62 -7.00 6.79
N CYS A 16 -0.15 -5.94 6.54
CA CYS A 16 -0.67 -5.08 7.60
C CYS A 16 -1.97 -4.40 7.16
N GLY A 17 -2.87 -4.18 8.12
CA GLY A 17 -4.07 -3.35 7.95
C GLY A 17 -4.04 -2.23 8.99
N HIS A 18 -4.69 -2.45 10.14
CA HIS A 18 -4.59 -1.54 11.27
C HIS A 18 -3.27 -1.72 12.03
N ARG A 19 -2.62 -0.62 12.41
CA ARG A 19 -1.48 -0.59 13.34
C ARG A 19 -1.91 0.10 14.61
N ASN A 20 -1.58 -0.48 15.77
CA ASN A 20 -1.72 0.17 17.07
C ASN A 20 -0.52 1.13 17.34
N GLU A 21 -0.50 1.76 18.52
CA GLU A 21 0.57 2.68 18.91
C GLU A 21 1.96 2.05 18.89
N ALA A 22 2.11 0.85 19.45
CA ALA A 22 3.39 0.16 19.51
C ALA A 22 3.91 -0.19 18.11
N ASP A 23 3.05 -0.71 17.24
CA ASP A 23 3.40 -1.10 15.87
C ASP A 23 3.75 0.13 15.02
N GLN A 24 2.99 1.23 15.16
CA GLN A 24 3.28 2.46 14.43
C GLN A 24 4.58 3.12 14.90
N MET A 25 4.83 3.14 16.21
CA MET A 25 6.08 3.68 16.74
C MET A 25 7.27 2.79 16.34
N SER A 26 7.10 1.47 16.26
CA SER A 26 8.12 0.55 15.71
C SER A 26 8.44 0.90 14.25
N ALA A 27 7.42 1.03 13.40
CA ALA A 27 7.58 1.40 11.99
C ALA A 27 8.24 2.78 11.81
N TYR A 28 7.89 3.74 12.67
CA TYR A 28 8.53 5.07 12.66
C TYR A 28 10.01 5.00 13.02
N HIS A 29 10.37 4.30 14.10
CA HIS A 29 11.77 4.17 14.53
C HIS A 29 12.62 3.35 13.56
N SER A 30 12.03 2.37 12.87
CA SER A 30 12.74 1.56 11.86
C SER A 30 12.85 2.24 10.49
N GLY A 31 12.30 3.46 10.32
CA GLY A 31 12.31 4.18 9.05
C GLY A 31 11.28 3.70 8.02
N HIS A 32 10.41 2.75 8.37
CA HIS A 32 9.31 2.26 7.53
C HIS A 32 8.05 3.15 7.60
N SER A 33 8.11 4.25 8.34
CA SER A 33 7.08 5.28 8.31
C SER A 33 7.68 6.64 8.64
N LYS A 34 7.21 7.67 7.92
CA LYS A 34 7.51 9.07 8.26
C LYS A 34 6.57 9.64 9.34
N LYS A 35 5.50 8.91 9.71
CA LYS A 35 4.44 9.39 10.62
C LYS A 35 4.54 8.71 11.98
N ARG A 36 4.44 9.48 13.06
CA ARG A 36 4.31 8.97 14.44
C ARG A 36 2.85 8.66 14.74
N TRP A 37 2.58 7.76 15.69
CA TRP A 37 1.24 7.57 16.23
C TRP A 37 0.64 8.89 16.73
N PRO A 38 -0.68 9.15 16.56
CA PRO A 38 -1.68 8.38 15.80
C PRO A 38 -1.85 8.88 14.35
N ASN A 39 -0.84 9.55 13.78
CA ASN A 39 -1.00 10.33 12.55
C ASN A 39 -0.92 9.50 11.26
N SER A 40 -0.68 8.19 11.34
CA SER A 40 -0.66 7.31 10.18
C SER A 40 -2.07 6.89 9.77
N ILE A 41 -2.30 6.69 8.46
CA ILE A 41 -3.60 6.22 7.97
C ILE A 41 -3.90 4.80 8.49
N HIS A 42 -2.87 3.99 8.75
CA HIS A 42 -3.01 2.68 9.42
C HIS A 42 -3.57 2.76 10.85
N ASN A 43 -3.54 3.93 11.50
CA ASN A 43 -3.96 4.07 12.90
C ASN A 43 -5.48 4.27 13.04
N GLN A 44 -6.19 4.46 11.93
CA GLN A 44 -7.65 4.61 11.94
C GLN A 44 -8.34 3.27 12.17
N LEU A 45 -9.56 3.32 12.72
CA LEU A 45 -10.44 2.15 12.87
C LEU A 45 -11.83 2.51 12.30
N PRO A 46 -12.21 1.98 11.12
CA PRO A 46 -11.44 1.07 10.27
C PRO A 46 -10.16 1.71 9.71
N SER A 47 -9.13 0.90 9.48
CA SER A 47 -7.93 1.38 8.79
C SER A 47 -8.31 1.73 7.34
N LEU A 48 -7.81 2.85 6.86
CA LEU A 48 -7.93 3.24 5.45
C LEU A 48 -6.67 2.91 4.65
N ALA A 49 -5.72 2.18 5.24
CA ALA A 49 -4.50 1.75 4.58
C ALA A 49 -4.21 0.27 4.80
N ILE A 50 -3.54 -0.32 3.82
CA ILE A 50 -3.02 -1.68 3.88
C ILE A 50 -1.58 -1.69 3.38
N ASP A 51 -0.79 -2.61 3.93
CA ASP A 51 0.46 -3.04 3.29
C ASP A 51 0.26 -4.43 2.71
N CYS A 52 0.62 -4.62 1.46
CA CYS A 52 0.57 -5.89 0.78
C CYS A 52 1.73 -6.06 -0.21
N ALA A 53 2.00 -7.29 -0.60
CA ALA A 53 3.10 -7.61 -1.50
C ALA A 53 2.73 -8.74 -2.46
N PRO A 54 3.28 -8.77 -3.69
CA PRO A 54 3.25 -9.95 -4.54
C PRO A 54 3.86 -11.16 -3.80
N TRP A 55 3.30 -12.34 -4.01
CA TRP A 55 3.84 -13.58 -3.47
C TRP A 55 4.47 -14.44 -4.60
N PRO A 56 5.68 -14.99 -4.39
CA PRO A 56 6.56 -14.84 -3.22
C PRO A 56 7.11 -13.41 -3.10
N ILE A 57 7.34 -12.97 -1.85
CA ILE A 57 7.77 -11.60 -1.57
C ILE A 57 9.23 -11.41 -2.00
N ASP A 58 9.47 -10.57 -2.99
CA ASP A 58 10.78 -10.04 -3.36
C ASP A 58 10.73 -8.51 -3.48
N TRP A 59 11.23 -7.82 -2.46
CA TRP A 59 11.26 -6.35 -2.41
C TRP A 59 12.17 -5.71 -3.48
N ASN A 60 13.01 -6.49 -4.17
CA ASN A 60 13.84 -5.99 -5.27
C ASN A 60 13.11 -6.01 -6.62
N ASP A 61 12.00 -6.75 -6.74
CA ASP A 61 11.18 -6.79 -7.97
C ASP A 61 10.12 -5.69 -7.94
N SER A 62 10.56 -4.44 -8.12
CA SER A 62 9.66 -3.28 -8.18
C SER A 62 8.60 -3.40 -9.27
N LEU A 63 8.88 -4.12 -10.36
CA LEU A 63 7.93 -4.34 -11.45
C LEU A 63 6.75 -5.21 -11.01
N ALA A 64 6.98 -6.22 -10.18
CA ALA A 64 5.89 -7.01 -9.59
C ALA A 64 4.99 -6.14 -8.70
N PHE A 65 5.57 -5.23 -7.91
CA PHE A 65 4.78 -4.27 -7.11
C PHE A 65 4.01 -3.28 -7.99
N SER A 66 4.61 -2.74 -9.06
CA SER A 66 3.90 -1.89 -10.02
C SER A 66 2.72 -2.62 -10.68
N ARG A 67 2.88 -3.91 -11.01
CA ARG A 67 1.78 -4.73 -11.55
C ARG A 67 0.66 -4.91 -10.54
N LEU A 68 0.99 -5.17 -9.27
CA LEU A 68 0.01 -5.25 -8.19
C LEU A 68 -0.72 -3.91 -8.00
N ALA A 69 0.02 -2.80 -8.03
CA ALA A 69 -0.55 -1.47 -7.90
C ALA A 69 -1.56 -1.15 -9.01
N GLY A 70 -1.22 -1.47 -10.26
CA GLY A 70 -2.15 -1.32 -11.39
C GLY A 70 -3.41 -2.19 -11.25
N MET A 71 -3.29 -3.41 -10.74
CA MET A 71 -4.45 -4.28 -10.46
C MET A 71 -5.35 -3.67 -9.38
N ILE A 72 -4.77 -3.16 -8.30
CA ILE A 72 -5.52 -2.52 -7.20
C ILE A 72 -6.21 -1.25 -7.69
N ASP A 73 -5.53 -0.38 -8.43
CA ASP A 73 -6.12 0.85 -9.00
C ASP A 73 -7.29 0.53 -9.95
N ALA A 74 -7.10 -0.41 -10.88
CA ALA A 74 -8.15 -0.81 -11.81
C ALA A 74 -9.40 -1.31 -11.09
N VAL A 75 -9.24 -2.20 -10.10
CA VAL A 75 -10.37 -2.72 -9.30
C VAL A 75 -10.99 -1.62 -8.45
N ALA A 76 -10.20 -0.74 -7.82
CA ALA A 76 -10.73 0.38 -7.03
C ALA A 76 -11.63 1.28 -7.88
N ARG A 77 -11.22 1.60 -9.13
CA ARG A 77 -12.02 2.39 -10.07
C ARG A 77 -13.33 1.73 -10.45
N VAL A 78 -13.37 0.40 -10.61
CA VAL A 78 -14.63 -0.35 -10.84
C VAL A 78 -15.60 -0.16 -9.67
N HIS A 79 -15.07 -0.11 -8.45
CA HIS A 79 -15.83 0.17 -7.23
C HIS A 79 -16.06 1.66 -6.95
N LYS A 80 -15.68 2.55 -7.87
CA LYS A 80 -15.78 4.01 -7.72
C LYS A 80 -15.01 4.54 -6.49
N HIS A 81 -13.90 3.90 -6.17
CA HIS A 81 -12.95 4.34 -5.17
C HIS A 81 -11.65 4.84 -5.80
N SER A 82 -10.95 5.70 -5.08
CA SER A 82 -9.60 6.16 -5.43
C SER A 82 -8.62 5.64 -4.39
N VAL A 83 -7.50 5.10 -4.83
CA VAL A 83 -6.43 4.58 -3.97
C VAL A 83 -5.14 5.28 -4.36
N ARG A 84 -4.32 5.64 -3.36
CA ARG A 84 -2.95 6.08 -3.55
C ARG A 84 -1.99 4.95 -3.21
N TRP A 85 -0.98 4.78 -4.05
CA TRP A 85 0.07 3.78 -3.88
C TRP A 85 1.36 4.44 -3.38
N GLY A 86 2.07 3.83 -2.44
CA GLY A 86 3.33 4.36 -1.91
C GLY A 86 4.51 4.33 -2.89
N GLY A 87 4.31 3.84 -4.11
CA GLY A 87 5.23 4.01 -5.25
C GLY A 87 4.91 5.20 -6.16
N ASP A 88 3.81 5.92 -5.90
CA ASP A 88 3.34 7.09 -6.66
C ASP A 88 2.48 7.98 -5.74
N TRP A 89 3.13 8.75 -4.85
CA TRP A 89 2.45 9.48 -3.77
C TRP A 89 1.64 10.69 -4.27
N ASP A 90 2.05 11.33 -5.35
CA ASP A 90 1.34 12.44 -5.98
C ASP A 90 0.37 12.00 -7.08
N SER A 91 0.37 10.71 -7.43
CA SER A 91 -0.63 10.08 -8.29
C SER A 91 -0.63 10.63 -9.72
N ASP A 92 0.55 10.97 -10.22
CA ASP A 92 0.76 11.48 -11.58
C ASP A 92 1.16 10.39 -12.60
N GLY A 93 1.40 9.17 -12.11
CA GLY A 93 1.78 8.00 -12.90
C GLY A 93 3.28 7.86 -13.14
N GLU A 94 4.11 8.74 -12.59
CA GLU A 94 5.57 8.65 -12.58
C GLU A 94 6.06 8.16 -11.21
N SER A 95 6.83 7.07 -11.20
CA SER A 95 7.33 6.49 -9.94
C SER A 95 8.80 6.81 -9.67
N ASN A 96 9.52 7.40 -10.64
CA ASN A 96 10.96 7.65 -10.53
C ASN A 96 11.32 8.97 -9.82
N ASP A 97 10.35 9.82 -9.52
CA ASP A 97 10.54 11.13 -8.88
C ASP A 97 10.24 11.12 -7.37
N GLN A 98 9.83 9.96 -6.85
CA GLN A 98 9.44 9.79 -5.47
C GLN A 98 10.66 9.76 -4.54
N SER A 99 10.67 10.64 -3.54
CA SER A 99 11.75 10.70 -2.52
C SER A 99 11.63 9.63 -1.41
N PHE A 100 10.54 8.88 -1.39
CA PHE A 100 10.28 7.82 -0.41
C PHE A 100 9.42 6.73 -1.03
N MET A 101 10.06 5.59 -1.30
CA MET A 101 9.41 4.42 -1.87
C MET A 101 8.85 3.56 -0.76
N ASP A 102 7.54 3.42 -0.74
CA ASP A 102 6.80 2.51 0.14
C ASP A 102 5.93 1.60 -0.72
N ILE A 103 6.58 0.78 -1.56
CA ILE A 103 5.94 0.05 -2.66
C ILE A 103 4.88 -0.97 -2.21
N GLY A 104 4.88 -1.37 -0.94
CA GLY A 104 3.84 -2.25 -0.39
C GLY A 104 2.60 -1.50 0.10
N HIS A 105 2.67 -0.18 0.24
CA HIS A 105 1.66 0.64 0.90
C HIS A 105 0.56 1.11 -0.05
N PHE A 106 -0.69 1.00 0.38
CA PHE A 106 -1.85 1.56 -0.30
C PHE A 106 -2.78 2.25 0.70
N GLU A 107 -3.28 3.43 0.36
CA GLU A 107 -4.27 4.17 1.16
C GLU A 107 -5.50 4.57 0.34
N LEU A 108 -6.68 4.40 0.92
CA LEU A 108 -7.94 4.88 0.35
C LEU A 108 -8.01 6.41 0.43
N ILE A 109 -8.35 7.05 -0.67
CA ILE A 109 -8.61 8.48 -0.75
C ILE A 109 -10.12 8.72 -0.59
N LEU A 110 -10.49 9.48 0.45
CA LEU A 110 -11.87 9.88 0.76
C LEU A 110 -12.22 11.25 0.19
#